data_AF-A0A9D4KL75-F1
#
_entry.id   AF-A0A9D4KL75-F1
#
_cell.length_a   1.000
_cell.length_b   1.000
_cell.length_c   1.000
_cell.angle_alpha   90.00
_cell.angle_beta   90.00
_cell.angle_gamma   90.00
#
_symmetry.space_group_name_H-M   'P 1'
#
loop_
_entity.id
_entity.type
_entity.pdbx_description
1 polymer ?
#
loop_
_entity_poly.entity_id
_entity_poly.type
_entity_poly.pdbx_seq_one_letter_code
_entity_poly.pdbx_strand_id
1 'polypeptide(L)'
;MDAHTLQYILRSKYNINEKFQAEGIFVVLQGSTMKAKGLFSIGIGERIVVVAGINPRGPEIDYNPVFLIPVGLLGVTYKNASMIVTISTPLKGKNSFQLCSSSKAAAIWNDFTTAIDYLASKLSGDIRCSASLSASSSDASVDAEPE
;
A
#
# COMPACT_ATOMS: atom_id res chain seq x y z
N MET A 1 20.24 -8.87 4.38
CA MET A 1 18.82 -8.54 4.53
C MET A 1 18.68 -7.82 5.84
N ASP A 2 18.05 -6.65 5.84
CA ASP A 2 17.86 -5.87 7.06
C ASP A 2 16.84 -6.58 7.97
N ALA A 3 17.20 -6.79 9.23
CA ALA A 3 16.46 -7.61 10.20
C ALA A 3 15.11 -7.00 10.60
N HIS A 4 14.83 -5.78 10.15
CA HIS A 4 13.62 -5.03 10.43
C HIS A 4 12.65 -4.93 9.25
N THR A 5 12.91 -5.68 8.17
CA THR A 5 11.98 -5.73 7.02
C THR A 5 10.79 -6.65 7.32
N LEU A 6 9.62 -6.32 6.76
CA LEU A 6 8.44 -7.16 6.84
C LEU A 6 8.75 -8.57 6.33
N GLN A 7 9.53 -8.69 5.24
CA GLN A 7 9.94 -9.99 4.71
C GLN A 7 10.69 -10.84 5.75
N TYR A 8 11.66 -10.27 6.47
CA TYR A 8 12.40 -11.00 7.51
C TYR A 8 11.46 -11.53 8.59
N ILE A 9 10.54 -10.69 9.07
CA ILE A 9 9.61 -11.02 10.15
C ILE A 9 8.59 -12.07 9.73
N LEU A 10 8.05 -11.97 8.51
CA LEU A 10 7.15 -12.98 7.95
C LEU A 10 7.81 -14.35 7.85
N ARG A 11 9.09 -14.38 7.46
CA ARG A 11 9.86 -15.63 7.40
C ARG A 11 10.15 -16.20 8.78
N SER A 12 10.65 -15.37 9.71
CA SER A 12 11.14 -15.84 11.01
C SER A 12 10.01 -16.17 11.99
N LYS A 13 8.94 -15.37 12.03
CA LYS A 13 7.84 -15.51 13.01
C LYS A 13 6.67 -16.33 12.49
N TYR A 14 6.40 -16.25 11.18
CA TYR A 14 5.20 -16.84 10.58
C TYR A 14 5.50 -17.94 9.55
N ASN A 15 6.78 -18.25 9.29
CA ASN A 15 7.24 -19.24 8.30
C ASN A 15 6.68 -19.00 6.88
N ILE A 16 6.42 -17.74 6.52
CA ILE A 16 5.97 -17.35 5.19
C ILE A 16 7.21 -17.07 4.33
N ASN A 17 7.51 -18.01 3.43
CA ASN A 17 8.61 -17.89 2.49
C ASN A 17 8.14 -17.26 1.17
N GLU A 18 7.91 -15.94 1.22
CA GLU A 18 7.59 -15.11 0.08
C GLU A 18 8.71 -14.07 -0.13
N LYS A 19 9.11 -13.85 -1.38
CA LYS A 19 10.05 -12.77 -1.72
C LYS A 19 9.25 -11.55 -2.14
N PHE A 20 9.51 -10.41 -1.50
CA PHE A 20 8.86 -9.17 -1.88
C PHE A 20 9.61 -8.45 -2.99
N GLN A 21 8.86 -7.99 -3.97
CA GLN A 21 9.31 -7.13 -5.06
C GLN A 21 9.30 -5.66 -4.61
N ALA A 22 8.35 -5.29 -3.75
CA ALA A 22 8.25 -3.97 -3.16
C ALA A 22 7.77 -4.06 -1.72
N GLU A 23 8.27 -3.17 -0.86
CA GLU A 23 7.84 -3.02 0.52
C GLU A 23 7.85 -1.53 0.89
N GLY A 24 6.83 -1.06 1.61
CA GLY A 24 6.75 0.32 2.07
C GLY A 24 5.95 0.46 3.36
N ILE A 25 6.13 1.60 4.04
CA ILE A 25 5.38 1.97 5.24
C ILE A 25 4.32 3.00 4.86
N PHE A 26 3.08 2.73 5.27
CA PHE A 26 1.90 3.48 4.92
C PHE A 26 1.10 3.86 6.17
N VAL A 27 0.30 4.91 6.05
CA VAL A 27 -0.78 5.24 6.98
C VAL A 27 -2.11 4.85 6.35
N VAL A 28 -3.04 4.36 7.16
CA VAL A 28 -4.41 4.12 6.68
C VAL A 28 -5.20 5.44 6.61
N LEU A 29 -5.96 5.62 5.54
CA LEU A 29 -6.80 6.80 5.36
C LEU A 29 -8.19 6.65 6.00
N GLN A 30 -8.77 7.78 6.39
CA GLN A 30 -10.13 7.87 6.94
C GLN A 30 -11.16 7.39 5.90
N GLY A 31 -12.10 6.54 6.31
CA GLY A 31 -13.07 5.89 5.42
C GLY A 31 -12.68 4.46 4.99
N SER A 32 -11.54 3.94 5.42
CA SER A 32 -11.20 2.52 5.31
C SER A 32 -12.02 1.66 6.28
N THR A 33 -12.20 0.36 5.97
CA THR A 33 -12.87 -0.58 6.89
C THR A 33 -12.03 -0.87 8.14
N MET A 34 -10.74 -0.56 8.09
CA MET A 34 -9.82 -0.59 9.23
C MET A 34 -10.09 0.58 10.18
N LYS A 35 -10.70 0.28 11.33
CA LYS A 35 -11.00 1.28 12.40
C LYS A 35 -9.75 1.87 13.08
N ALA A 36 -8.55 1.36 12.82
CA ALA A 36 -7.34 1.73 13.55
C ALA A 36 -6.51 2.78 12.79
N LYS A 37 -6.39 3.99 13.35
CA LYS A 37 -5.32 4.94 12.97
C LYS A 37 -3.99 4.29 13.34
N GLY A 38 -3.18 3.95 12.35
CA GLY A 38 -1.92 3.24 12.57
C GLY A 38 -1.00 3.24 11.37
N LEU A 39 0.25 2.86 11.61
CA LEU A 39 1.23 2.58 10.57
C LEU A 39 1.08 1.14 10.12
N PHE A 40 1.21 0.92 8.82
CA PHE A 40 1.13 -0.38 8.20
C PHE A 40 2.34 -0.58 7.28
N SER A 41 2.94 -1.75 7.28
CA SER A 41 3.83 -2.16 6.19
C SER A 41 3.04 -2.95 5.17
N ILE A 42 3.23 -2.62 3.90
CA ILE A 42 2.65 -3.35 2.78
C ILE A 42 3.79 -3.94 1.97
N GLY A 43 3.80 -5.26 1.85
CA GLY A 43 4.72 -6.02 1.02
C GLY A 43 4.00 -6.64 -0.17
N ILE A 44 4.56 -6.47 -1.36
CA ILE A 44 4.06 -7.07 -2.60
C ILE A 44 4.97 -8.22 -2.98
N GLY A 45 4.47 -9.44 -2.83
CA GLY A 45 5.11 -10.66 -3.34
C GLY A 45 4.57 -11.06 -4.70
N GLU A 46 5.06 -12.20 -5.20
CA GLU A 46 4.61 -12.79 -6.46
C GLU A 46 3.25 -13.48 -6.31
N ARG A 47 2.98 -14.06 -5.14
CA ARG A 47 1.77 -14.86 -4.88
C ARG A 47 0.82 -14.20 -3.89
N ILE A 48 1.34 -13.36 -3.02
CA ILE A 48 0.58 -12.70 -1.97
C ILE A 48 0.96 -11.23 -1.83
N VAL A 49 -0.01 -10.39 -1.51
CA VAL A 49 0.19 -9.07 -0.92
C VAL A 49 -0.06 -9.19 0.58
N VAL A 50 0.86 -8.66 1.38
CA VAL A 50 0.75 -8.66 2.83
C VAL A 50 0.57 -7.24 3.33
N VAL A 51 -0.41 -7.04 4.21
CA VAL A 51 -0.60 -5.80 4.96
C VAL A 51 -0.42 -6.13 6.43
N ALA A 52 0.60 -5.56 7.07
CA ALA A 52 0.89 -5.78 8.48
C ALA A 52 0.82 -4.47 9.25
N GLY A 53 0.11 -4.47 10.37
CA GLY A 53 0.10 -3.35 11.30
C GLY A 53 1.44 -3.29 12.02
N ILE A 54 2.02 -2.10 12.09
CA ILE A 54 3.27 -1.84 12.80
C ILE A 54 2.91 -1.44 14.23
N ASN A 55 3.39 -2.21 15.20
CA ASN A 55 3.26 -1.88 16.61
C ASN A 55 4.61 -1.37 17.13
N PRO A 56 4.76 -0.05 17.32
CA PRO A 56 6.01 0.52 17.83
C PRO A 56 6.19 0.35 19.34
N ARG A 57 5.28 -0.36 20.03
CA ARG A 57 5.36 -0.55 21.48
C ARG A 57 6.33 -1.68 21.82
N GLY A 58 7.53 -1.32 22.28
CA GLY A 58 8.52 -2.26 22.78
C GLY A 58 9.95 -1.87 22.36
N PRO A 59 10.96 -2.67 22.74
CA PRO A 59 12.34 -2.48 22.29
C PRO A 59 12.55 -2.81 20.80
N GLU A 60 11.59 -3.50 20.16
CA GLU A 60 11.63 -3.93 18.76
C GLU A 60 10.36 -3.50 18.03
N ILE A 61 10.48 -3.22 16.72
CA ILE A 61 9.32 -2.97 15.86
C ILE A 61 8.65 -4.31 15.57
N ASP A 62 7.46 -4.52 16.15
CA ASP A 62 6.66 -5.72 15.87
C ASP A 62 5.71 -5.47 14.70
N TYR A 63 5.55 -6.49 13.85
CA TYR A 63 4.67 -6.45 12.70
C TYR A 63 3.62 -7.54 12.90
N ASN A 64 2.36 -7.12 12.90
CA ASN A 64 1.21 -8.01 13.03
C ASN A 64 0.49 -8.09 11.68
N PRO A 65 0.64 -9.20 10.92
CA PRO A 65 -0.07 -9.38 9.66
C PRO A 65 -1.56 -9.25 9.88
N VAL A 66 -2.16 -8.25 9.24
CA VAL A 66 -3.61 -8.02 9.27
C VAL A 66 -4.28 -8.66 8.07
N PHE A 67 -3.62 -8.60 6.91
CA PHE A 67 -4.08 -9.25 5.69
C PHE A 67 -2.95 -10.02 5.01
N LEU A 68 -3.28 -11.23 4.59
CA LEU A 68 -2.57 -11.97 3.55
C LEU A 68 -3.55 -12.16 2.39
N ILE A 69 -3.26 -11.51 1.28
CA ILE A 69 -4.17 -11.42 0.13
C ILE A 69 -3.52 -12.18 -1.02
N PRO A 70 -4.04 -13.35 -1.41
CA PRO A 70 -3.63 -14.00 -2.65
C PRO A 70 -3.82 -13.03 -3.82
N VAL A 71 -2.83 -12.94 -4.70
CA VAL A 71 -2.86 -11.96 -5.80
C VAL A 71 -4.08 -12.19 -6.71
N GLY A 72 -4.54 -13.43 -6.88
CA GLY A 72 -5.77 -13.73 -7.64
C GLY A 72 -7.07 -13.16 -7.03
N LEU A 73 -7.05 -12.67 -5.79
CA LEU A 73 -8.19 -12.03 -5.11
C LEU A 73 -7.97 -10.53 -4.88
N LEU A 74 -6.87 -9.99 -5.42
CA LEU A 74 -6.44 -8.62 -5.21
C LEU A 74 -7.10 -7.68 -6.23
N GLY A 75 -7.98 -6.79 -5.77
CA GLY A 75 -8.29 -5.57 -6.52
C GLY A 75 -7.42 -4.44 -6.00
N VAL A 76 -6.59 -3.83 -6.84
CA VAL A 76 -5.70 -2.74 -6.43
C VAL A 76 -5.81 -1.56 -7.40
N THR A 77 -5.90 -0.35 -6.85
CA THR A 77 -5.80 0.89 -7.62
C THR A 77 -4.87 1.85 -6.90
N TYR A 78 -4.28 2.79 -7.62
CA TYR A 78 -3.41 3.78 -7.00
C TYR A 78 -3.54 5.17 -7.64
N LYS A 79 -3.15 6.18 -6.86
CA LYS A 79 -3.11 7.60 -7.24
C LYS A 79 -1.68 8.10 -7.04
N ASN A 80 -1.00 8.38 -8.15
CA ASN A 80 0.42 8.76 -8.13
C ASN A 80 0.68 10.08 -7.41
N ALA A 81 -0.12 11.12 -7.71
CA ALA A 81 0.10 12.47 -7.16
C ALA A 81 0.10 12.50 -5.61
N SER A 82 -0.72 11.65 -5.00
CA SER A 82 -0.88 11.55 -3.54
C SER A 82 -0.19 10.33 -2.93
N MET A 83 0.45 9.48 -3.73
CA MET A 83 1.02 8.18 -3.32
C MET A 83 0.03 7.34 -2.48
N ILE A 84 -1.21 7.27 -2.95
CA ILE A 84 -2.28 6.50 -2.29
C ILE A 84 -2.48 5.21 -3.05
N VAL A 85 -2.36 4.07 -2.37
CA VAL A 85 -2.82 2.78 -2.87
C VAL A 85 -4.16 2.44 -2.21
N THR A 86 -5.05 1.84 -2.98
CA THR A 86 -6.29 1.27 -2.47
C THR A 86 -6.35 -0.20 -2.78
N ILE A 87 -6.43 -1.01 -1.73
CA ILE A 87 -6.50 -2.46 -1.78
C ILE A 87 -7.93 -2.87 -1.48
N SER A 88 -8.49 -3.71 -2.33
CA SER A 88 -9.83 -4.26 -2.22
C SER A 88 -9.79 -5.78 -2.32
N THR A 89 -10.59 -6.44 -1.50
CA THR A 89 -10.81 -7.87 -1.57
C THR A 89 -12.29 -8.18 -1.38
N PRO A 90 -12.81 -9.28 -1.92
CA PRO A 90 -14.20 -9.69 -1.73
C PRO A 90 -14.60 -9.83 -0.25
N LEU A 91 -13.63 -10.21 0.61
CA LEU A 91 -13.89 -10.58 2.00
C LEU A 91 -13.66 -9.43 3.00
N LYS A 92 -12.82 -8.44 2.68
CA LYS A 92 -12.40 -7.38 3.62
C LYS A 92 -12.79 -5.97 3.16
N GLY A 93 -13.50 -5.88 2.03
CA GLY A 93 -13.88 -4.60 1.45
C GLY A 93 -12.68 -3.83 0.91
N LYS A 94 -12.76 -2.50 0.93
CA LYS A 94 -11.79 -1.58 0.34
C LYS A 94 -11.07 -0.78 1.44
N ASN A 95 -9.75 -0.75 1.36
CA ASN A 95 -8.87 -0.02 2.30
C ASN A 95 -7.87 0.82 1.53
N SER A 96 -7.78 2.10 1.85
CA SER A 96 -6.85 3.04 1.24
C SER A 96 -5.71 3.39 2.19
N PHE A 97 -4.50 3.41 1.66
CA PHE A 97 -3.26 3.60 2.36
C PHE A 97 -2.43 4.66 1.64
N GLN A 98 -1.87 5.61 2.37
CA GLN A 98 -0.97 6.63 1.84
C GLN A 98 0.46 6.31 2.26
N LEU A 99 1.40 6.35 1.32
CA LEU A 99 2.81 6.12 1.61
C LEU A 99 3.34 7.20 2.57
N CYS A 100 4.10 6.79 3.58
CA CYS A 100 4.75 7.72 4.48
C CYS A 100 5.88 8.46 3.77
N SER A 101 5.97 9.77 4.02
CA SER A 101 7.07 10.60 3.51
C SER A 101 8.42 10.12 4.05
N SER A 102 9.39 9.99 3.15
CA SER A 102 10.78 9.71 3.48
C SER A 102 11.66 10.14 2.31
N SER A 103 12.98 10.21 2.52
CA SER A 103 13.94 10.47 1.43
C SER A 103 13.91 9.42 0.32
N LYS A 104 13.33 8.24 0.59
CA LYS A 104 13.20 7.13 -0.36
C LYS A 104 11.78 6.96 -0.91
N ALA A 105 10.83 7.81 -0.53
CA ALA A 105 9.41 7.61 -0.84
C ALA A 105 9.14 7.48 -2.35
N ALA A 106 9.78 8.29 -3.19
CA ALA A 106 9.60 8.20 -4.65
C ALA A 106 10.10 6.86 -5.22
N ALA A 107 11.25 6.36 -4.74
CA ALA A 107 11.79 5.07 -5.17
C ALA A 107 10.89 3.91 -4.71
N ILE A 108 10.49 3.92 -3.43
CA ILE A 108 9.56 2.94 -2.86
C ILE A 108 8.24 2.94 -3.65
N TRP A 109 7.69 4.11 -3.96
CA TRP A 109 6.47 4.24 -4.74
C TRP A 109 6.61 3.70 -6.17
N ASN A 110 7.74 3.96 -6.82
CA ASN A 110 8.05 3.44 -8.15
C ASN A 110 8.14 1.91 -8.15
N ASP A 111 8.85 1.32 -7.19
CA ASP A 111 8.96 -0.13 -7.04
C ASP A 111 7.58 -0.75 -6.80
N PHE A 112 6.76 -0.09 -5.96
CA PHE A 112 5.43 -0.55 -5.60
C PHE A 112 4.45 -0.52 -6.78
N THR A 113 4.41 0.57 -7.53
CA THR A 113 3.56 0.69 -8.73
C THR A 113 4.00 -0.25 -9.84
N THR A 114 5.31 -0.40 -10.06
CA THR A 114 5.87 -1.38 -10.99
C THR A 114 5.47 -2.82 -10.64
N ALA A 115 5.54 -3.18 -9.35
CA ALA A 115 5.14 -4.51 -8.89
C ALA A 115 3.62 -4.75 -9.08
N ILE A 116 2.79 -3.74 -8.82
CA ILE A 116 1.34 -3.82 -9.08
C ILE A 116 1.05 -4.03 -10.56
N ASP A 117 1.65 -3.21 -11.43
CA ASP A 117 1.42 -3.27 -12.88
C ASP A 117 1.90 -4.62 -13.44
N TYR A 118 3.01 -5.14 -12.93
CA TYR A 118 3.49 -6.48 -13.24
C TYR A 118 2.48 -7.56 -12.86
N LEU A 119 1.94 -7.53 -11.63
CA LEU A 119 0.94 -8.48 -11.17
C LEU A 119 -0.35 -8.40 -12.00
N ALA A 120 -0.79 -7.19 -12.36
CA ALA A 120 -1.94 -6.97 -13.22
C ALA A 120 -1.74 -7.57 -14.62
N SER A 121 -0.54 -7.38 -15.21
CA SER A 121 -0.19 -7.96 -16.51
C SER A 121 -0.17 -9.49 -16.49
N LYS A 122 0.23 -10.11 -15.37
CA LYS A 122 0.24 -11.57 -15.19
C LYS A 122 -1.14 -12.18 -14.99
N LEU A 123 -2.08 -11.42 -14.45
CA LEU A 123 -3.41 -11.87 -14.07
C LEU A 123 -4.47 -11.35 -15.03
N SER A 124 -4.22 -11.46 -16.35
CA SER A 124 -5.13 -11.07 -17.44
C SER A 124 -6.51 -11.78 -17.47
N GLY A 125 -7.00 -12.25 -16.31
CA GLY A 125 -8.37 -12.65 -16.05
C GLY A 125 -9.19 -11.65 -15.23
N ASP A 126 -8.68 -10.92 -14.21
CA ASP A 126 -9.60 -10.17 -13.31
C ASP A 126 -9.03 -9.01 -12.46
N ILE A 127 -7.72 -8.66 -12.51
CA ILE A 127 -7.25 -7.47 -11.77
C ILE A 127 -7.57 -6.19 -12.56
N ARG A 128 -8.65 -5.49 -12.16
CA ARG A 128 -8.90 -4.11 -12.61
C ARG A 128 -7.93 -3.13 -11.95
N CYS A 129 -6.74 -2.97 -12.53
CA CYS A 129 -5.86 -1.84 -12.23
C CYS A 129 -6.31 -0.62 -13.04
N SER A 130 -6.75 0.44 -12.36
CA SER A 130 -6.93 1.75 -12.97
C SER A 130 -6.04 2.77 -12.27
N ALA A 131 -5.01 3.24 -12.98
CA ALA A 131 -4.27 4.43 -12.57
C ALA A 131 -5.14 5.65 -12.86
N SER A 132 -5.51 6.42 -11.83
CA SER A 132 -6.22 7.68 -12.02
C SER A 132 -5.21 8.84 -11.98
N LEU A 133 -4.87 9.36 -13.15
CA LEU A 133 -4.12 10.61 -13.32
C LEU A 133 -5.13 11.77 -13.23
N SER A 134 -5.38 12.28 -12.03
CA SER A 134 -6.07 13.56 -11.89
C SER A 134 -5.04 14.68 -11.98
N ALA A 135 -4.86 15.24 -13.18
CA ALA A 135 -4.21 16.53 -13.36
C ALA A 135 -5.16 17.61 -12.82
N SER A 136 -4.83 18.20 -11.66
CA SER A 136 -5.53 19.38 -11.18
C SER A 136 -5.11 20.57 -12.04
N SER A 137 -5.98 20.99 -12.95
CA SER A 137 -5.92 22.32 -13.55
C SER A 137 -6.28 23.34 -12.48
N SER A 138 -5.27 24.05 -11.98
CA SER A 138 -5.45 25.22 -11.13
C SER A 138 -5.91 26.38 -12.01
N ASP A 139 -7.22 26.59 -12.17
CA ASP A 139 -7.74 27.90 -12.55
C ASP A 139 -7.92 28.72 -11.28
N ALA A 140 -6.93 29.56 -11.02
CA ALA A 140 -7.06 30.66 -10.08
C ALA A 140 -7.82 31.79 -10.79
N SER A 141 -9.08 32.00 -10.44
CA SER A 141 -9.78 33.27 -10.71
C SER A 141 -9.91 34.03 -9.40
N VAL A 142 -9.12 35.10 -9.31
CA VAL A 142 -9.15 36.18 -8.32
C VAL A 142 -10.41 37.05 -8.54
N ASP A 143 -10.72 37.88 -7.54
CA ASP A 143 -11.68 39.01 -7.50
C ASP A 143 -13.09 38.70 -7.00
N ALA A 144 -13.71 39.49 -6.12
CA ALA A 144 -13.31 40.61 -5.26
C ALA A 144 -14.48 40.83 -4.26
N GLU A 145 -14.19 41.27 -3.03
CA GLU A 145 -15.19 41.86 -2.13
C GLU A 145 -15.79 43.14 -2.72
N PRO A 146 -17.02 43.49 -2.33
CA PRO A 146 -17.17 44.82 -1.75
C PRO A 146 -18.08 44.88 -0.51
N GLU A 147 -17.84 45.97 0.22
CA GLU A 147 -18.36 46.46 1.52
C GLU A 147 -19.88 46.37 1.75
#